data_AF-A0A8S0Q3J2-F1
#
_entry.id   AF-A0A8S0Q3J2-F1
#
_cell.length_a   1.000
_cell.length_b   1.000
_cell.length_c   1.000
_cell.angle_alpha   90.00
_cell.angle_beta   90.00
_cell.angle_gamma   90.00
#
_symmetry.space_group_name_H-M   'P 1'
#
loop_
_entity.id
_entity.type
_entity.pdbx_description
1 polymer ?
#
loop_
_entity_poly.entity_id
_entity_poly.type
_entity_poly.pdbx_seq_one_letter_code
_entity_poly.pdbx_strand_id
1 'polypeptide(L)'
;MAAAASSTSLKPSPSTTTASWMPNRSLSTTFGVTALSFRQSEPRGRRFVVLSMDAKPTVLVAEKLGEAGVKLLKDFANVDCSYNLSPEELCTKISLCDALIVRSGTKVSREVFESSGGRLKVVGRAGVGIDNVDLAAATEHGCLVVNAPTANTVAAAEHGIALLTAMARNIAQADASVKAGNSYIIVSTHTFICYVF
;
A
#
# COMPACT_ATOMS: atom_id res chain seq x y z
N MET A 1 -53.88 41.09 -37.81
CA MET A 1 -54.04 40.23 -36.62
C MET A 1 -53.62 41.07 -35.41
N ALA A 2 -54.56 41.82 -34.84
CA ALA A 2 -55.21 41.48 -33.55
C ALA A 2 -54.15 41.35 -32.42
N ALA A 3 -53.83 42.44 -31.72
CA ALA A 3 -54.49 42.95 -30.49
C ALA A 3 -53.87 42.33 -29.22
N ALA A 4 -53.17 43.15 -28.42
CA ALA A 4 -53.58 43.60 -27.06
C ALA A 4 -52.83 42.79 -25.97
N ALA A 5 -52.49 43.24 -24.77
CA ALA A 5 -52.49 44.51 -24.01
C ALA A 5 -51.54 44.22 -22.81
N SER A 6 -50.45 44.96 -22.58
CA SER A 6 -50.30 46.07 -21.62
C SER A 6 -50.79 45.84 -20.18
N SER A 7 -49.95 46.32 -19.24
CA SER A 7 -50.20 46.74 -17.84
C SER A 7 -50.09 45.66 -16.76
N THR A 8 -49.72 45.93 -15.51
CA THR A 8 -48.98 46.98 -14.79
C THR A 8 -48.85 46.41 -13.36
N SER A 9 -47.73 46.73 -12.69
CA SER A 9 -47.48 46.78 -11.23
C SER A 9 -48.54 46.27 -10.24
N LEU A 10 -48.12 45.51 -9.22
CA LEU A 10 -48.44 45.74 -7.79
C LEU A 10 -47.80 44.66 -6.88
N LYS A 11 -47.01 45.06 -5.87
CA LYS A 11 -46.72 44.27 -4.64
C LYS A 11 -47.90 44.44 -3.67
N PRO A 12 -48.23 43.45 -2.80
CA PRO A 12 -47.83 43.58 -1.37
C PRO A 12 -47.70 42.28 -0.52
N SER A 13 -46.74 42.30 0.43
CA SER A 13 -46.80 41.95 1.89
C SER A 13 -47.31 40.56 2.42
N PRO A 14 -47.03 40.22 3.71
CA PRO A 14 -46.82 38.85 4.21
C PRO A 14 -48.08 38.18 4.79
N SER A 15 -48.07 36.84 4.88
CA SER A 15 -48.99 36.10 5.76
C SER A 15 -48.37 34.85 6.38
N THR A 16 -48.49 34.81 7.70
CA THR A 16 -48.29 33.69 8.60
C THR A 16 -49.42 32.66 8.41
N THR A 17 -49.10 31.39 8.20
CA THR A 17 -49.99 30.27 8.56
C THR A 17 -49.18 29.12 9.15
N THR A 18 -49.66 28.71 10.31
CA THR A 18 -49.23 27.69 11.27
C THR A 18 -49.48 26.24 10.85
N ALA A 19 -48.74 25.34 11.52
CA ALA A 19 -49.04 23.92 11.79
C ALA A 19 -48.82 22.94 10.63
N SER A 20 -48.39 21.70 10.81
CA SER A 20 -47.81 20.93 11.92
C SER A 20 -47.53 19.54 11.34
N TRP A 21 -46.29 19.06 11.31
CA TRP A 21 -46.00 17.61 11.29
C TRP A 21 -44.50 17.34 11.48
N MET A 22 -44.16 16.64 12.57
CA MET A 22 -43.02 15.73 12.65
C MET A 22 -43.61 14.30 12.72
N PRO A 23 -42.89 13.20 12.45
CA PRO A 23 -41.41 13.05 12.43
C PRO A 23 -40.85 12.18 11.28
N ASN A 24 -39.54 12.25 11.01
CA ASN A 24 -38.74 11.03 11.11
C ASN A 24 -37.23 11.29 11.27
N ARG A 25 -36.62 10.44 12.09
CA ARG A 25 -35.25 10.45 12.61
C ARG A 25 -34.17 10.68 11.56
N SER A 26 -33.34 11.71 11.74
CA SER A 26 -31.94 11.68 11.30
C SER A 26 -31.07 11.28 12.49
N LEU A 27 -30.38 10.15 12.36
CA LEU A 27 -29.29 9.77 13.26
C LEU A 27 -28.16 10.78 13.05
N SER A 28 -28.07 11.78 13.93
CA SER A 28 -26.88 12.64 14.03
C SER A 28 -25.78 11.88 14.77
N THR A 29 -25.08 10.98 14.07
CA THR A 29 -23.78 10.53 14.57
C THR A 29 -22.83 11.71 14.46
N THR A 30 -22.71 12.44 15.57
CA THR A 30 -21.76 13.53 15.72
C THR A 30 -20.37 12.90 15.75
N PHE A 31 -19.68 12.92 14.62
CA PHE A 31 -18.26 12.54 14.58
C PHE A 31 -17.47 13.58 15.36
N GLY A 32 -17.17 13.27 16.62
CA GLY A 32 -16.28 14.06 17.46
C GLY A 32 -14.83 13.83 17.04
N VAL A 33 -14.23 14.80 16.34
CA VAL A 33 -12.78 14.81 16.09
C VAL A 33 -12.09 15.33 17.35
N THR A 34 -11.62 14.43 18.21
CA THR A 34 -10.69 14.82 19.29
C THR A 34 -9.27 14.57 18.82
N ALA A 35 -8.60 15.63 18.37
CA ALA A 35 -7.19 15.61 18.04
C ALA A 35 -6.35 15.54 19.34
N LEU A 36 -6.10 14.33 19.84
CA LEU A 36 -5.10 14.11 20.89
C LEU A 36 -3.70 14.33 20.29
N SER A 37 -3.18 15.54 20.50
CA SER A 37 -1.83 15.93 20.09
C SER A 37 -0.85 15.47 21.16
N PHE A 38 -0.29 14.28 20.97
CA PHE A 38 0.83 13.83 21.79
C PHE A 38 2.09 14.61 21.38
N ARG A 39 2.66 15.35 22.33
CA ARG A 39 3.92 16.09 22.15
C ARG A 39 5.07 15.10 22.40
N GLN A 40 5.62 14.53 21.35
CA GLN A 40 6.93 13.88 21.40
C GLN A 40 7.96 14.77 20.70
N SER A 41 8.97 15.17 21.46
CA SER A 41 10.18 15.84 20.99
C SER A 41 11.15 14.81 20.43
N GLU A 42 11.37 14.83 19.11
CA GLU A 42 12.64 14.55 18.38
C GLU A 42 12.35 14.63 16.84
N PRO A 43 13.33 14.99 15.98
CA PRO A 43 13.08 15.72 14.74
C PRO A 43 12.90 14.85 13.48
N ARG A 44 12.07 15.35 12.54
CA ARG A 44 11.72 14.80 11.20
C ARG A 44 10.69 13.66 11.14
N GLY A 45 9.53 13.92 11.72
CA GLY A 45 8.27 14.03 10.96
C GLY A 45 7.84 12.86 10.05
N ARG A 46 7.41 11.75 10.65
CA ARG A 46 6.28 10.98 10.09
C ARG A 46 5.07 11.18 11.00
N ARG A 47 4.14 12.03 10.57
CA ARG A 47 2.84 12.17 11.24
C ARG A 47 1.99 10.96 10.87
N PHE A 48 1.85 10.01 11.79
CA PHE A 48 0.83 8.97 11.68
C PHE A 48 -0.47 9.53 12.24
N VAL A 49 -1.47 9.68 11.38
CA VAL A 49 -2.85 9.96 11.81
C VAL A 49 -3.49 8.61 12.07
N VAL A 50 -3.52 8.19 13.33
CA VAL A 50 -4.31 7.02 13.74
C VAL A 50 -5.74 7.51 13.90
N LEU A 51 -6.60 7.16 12.94
CA LEU A 51 -8.05 7.30 13.13
C LEU A 51 -8.46 6.30 14.22
N SER A 52 -8.98 6.81 15.33
CA SER A 52 -9.41 5.99 16.47
C SER A 52 -10.45 4.97 15.99
N MET A 53 -10.08 3.68 16.02
CA MET A 53 -11.03 2.58 15.96
C MET A 53 -11.21 2.04 17.38
N ASP A 54 -12.44 1.71 17.75
CA ASP A 54 -12.78 1.18 19.09
C ASP A 54 -12.11 -0.18 19.40
N ALA A 55 -11.50 -0.83 18.39
CA ALA A 55 -10.74 -2.07 18.51
C ALA A 55 -9.45 -2.05 17.67
N LYS A 56 -8.44 -2.81 18.12
CA LYS A 56 -7.14 -2.93 17.44
C LYS A 56 -7.32 -3.68 16.11
N PRO A 57 -6.90 -3.12 14.95
CA PRO A 57 -7.12 -3.75 13.65
C PRO A 57 -6.33 -5.06 13.51
N THR A 58 -6.88 -6.00 12.76
CA THR A 58 -6.21 -7.29 12.45
C THR A 58 -5.52 -7.21 11.09
N VAL A 59 -4.22 -7.48 11.09
CA VAL A 59 -3.35 -7.43 9.91
C VAL A 59 -2.87 -8.85 9.60
N LEU A 60 -3.18 -9.34 8.40
CA LEU A 60 -2.62 -10.58 7.86
C LEU A 60 -1.33 -10.28 7.10
N VAL A 61 -0.24 -10.96 7.46
CA VAL A 61 1.04 -10.92 6.76
C VAL A 61 1.22 -12.24 6.02
N ALA A 62 1.00 -12.22 4.70
CA ALA A 62 0.99 -13.41 3.85
C ALA A 62 2.41 -13.87 3.42
N GLU A 63 3.40 -12.99 3.52
CA GLU A 63 4.78 -13.25 3.09
C GLU A 63 5.79 -12.76 4.13
N LYS A 64 6.99 -13.36 4.14
CA LYS A 64 8.02 -13.03 5.13
C LYS A 64 8.42 -11.55 5.06
N LEU A 65 8.28 -10.88 6.20
CA LEU A 65 8.69 -9.50 6.41
C LEU A 65 9.88 -9.45 7.38
N GLY A 66 10.69 -8.39 7.31
CA GLY A 66 11.77 -8.18 8.29
C GLY A 66 11.23 -8.01 9.71
N GLU A 67 11.96 -8.53 10.70
CA GLU A 67 11.54 -8.55 12.11
C GLU A 67 11.20 -7.16 12.65
N ALA A 68 11.99 -6.14 12.28
CA ALA A 68 11.73 -4.75 12.66
C ALA A 68 10.35 -4.25 12.17
N GLY A 69 9.95 -4.65 10.96
CA GLY A 69 8.65 -4.28 10.39
C GLY A 69 7.49 -4.98 11.11
N VAL A 70 7.65 -6.27 11.42
CA VAL A 70 6.65 -7.04 12.19
C VAL A 70 6.50 -6.47 13.61
N LYS A 71 7.61 -6.11 14.26
CA LYS A 71 7.59 -5.48 15.59
C LYS A 71 6.82 -4.17 15.56
N LEU A 72 7.12 -3.29 14.60
CA LEU A 72 6.40 -2.03 14.42
C LEU A 72 4.90 -2.24 14.19
N LEU A 73 4.51 -3.23 13.39
CA LEU A 73 3.10 -3.55 13.16
C LEU A 73 2.39 -4.01 14.45
N LYS A 74 3.06 -4.81 15.28
CA LYS A 74 2.49 -5.31 16.55
C LYS A 74 2.21 -4.18 17.56
N ASP A 75 2.91 -3.07 17.48
CA ASP A 75 2.64 -1.90 18.32
C ASP A 75 1.25 -1.30 18.05
N PHE A 76 0.77 -1.37 16.79
CA PHE A 76 -0.48 -0.74 16.34
C PHE A 76 -1.61 -1.71 15.98
N ALA A 77 -1.31 -2.97 15.63
CA ALA A 77 -2.27 -3.95 15.14
C ALA A 77 -2.13 -5.34 15.83
N ASN A 78 -3.16 -6.18 15.71
CA ASN A 78 -3.05 -7.62 15.93
C ASN A 78 -2.51 -8.26 14.65
N VAL A 79 -1.30 -8.86 14.72
CA VAL A 79 -0.59 -9.33 13.53
C VAL A 79 -0.65 -10.85 13.46
N ASP A 80 -1.30 -11.38 12.42
CA ASP A 80 -1.24 -12.79 12.03
C ASP A 80 -0.20 -12.96 10.93
N CYS A 81 0.86 -13.71 11.22
CA CYS A 81 1.87 -14.10 10.26
C CYS A 81 1.57 -15.51 9.76
N SER A 82 1.04 -15.61 8.55
CA SER A 82 0.64 -16.87 7.94
C SER A 82 1.19 -16.93 6.52
N TYR A 83 2.20 -17.76 6.31
CA TYR A 83 2.98 -17.81 5.06
C TYR A 83 2.56 -18.95 4.15
N ASN A 84 2.82 -18.80 2.85
CA ASN A 84 2.57 -19.83 1.82
C ASN A 84 1.12 -20.33 1.79
N LEU A 85 0.16 -19.42 1.99
CA LEU A 85 -1.27 -19.75 1.94
C LEU A 85 -1.69 -20.12 0.51
N SER A 86 -2.52 -21.15 0.38
CA SER A 86 -3.24 -21.37 -0.87
C SER A 86 -4.24 -20.23 -1.14
N PRO A 87 -4.69 -20.03 -2.38
CA PRO A 87 -5.74 -19.06 -2.68
C PRO A 87 -7.00 -19.26 -1.83
N GLU A 88 -7.41 -20.51 -1.57
CA GLU A 88 -8.61 -20.81 -0.77
C GLU A 88 -8.39 -20.48 0.72
N GLU A 89 -7.22 -20.80 1.26
CA GLU A 89 -6.85 -20.47 2.64
C GLU A 89 -6.76 -18.96 2.86
N LEU A 90 -6.23 -18.24 1.87
CA LEU A 90 -6.16 -16.78 1.87
C LEU A 90 -7.57 -16.17 1.92
N CYS A 91 -8.49 -16.64 1.06
CA CYS A 91 -9.88 -16.21 1.05
C CYS A 91 -10.61 -16.52 2.37
N THR A 92 -10.27 -17.63 3.03
CA THR A 92 -10.85 -17.94 4.34
C THR A 92 -10.37 -16.97 5.41
N LYS A 93 -9.05 -16.72 5.50
CA LYS A 93 -8.46 -15.83 6.51
C LYS A 93 -8.80 -14.36 6.29
N ILE A 94 -8.89 -13.91 5.03
CA ILE A 94 -9.11 -12.50 4.72
C ILE A 94 -10.47 -11.98 5.22
N SER A 95 -11.47 -12.86 5.32
CA SER A 95 -12.79 -12.53 5.89
C SER A 95 -12.73 -12.01 7.32
N LEU A 96 -11.66 -12.34 8.05
CA LEU A 96 -11.44 -11.96 9.45
C LEU A 96 -10.46 -10.79 9.63
N CYS A 97 -9.95 -10.22 8.54
CA CYS A 97 -8.85 -9.27 8.56
C CYS A 97 -9.27 -7.89 8.05
N ASP A 98 -8.66 -6.85 8.62
CA ASP A 98 -8.92 -5.45 8.25
C ASP A 98 -7.85 -4.95 7.27
N ALA A 99 -6.67 -5.57 7.29
CA ALA A 99 -5.55 -5.25 6.41
C ALA A 99 -4.79 -6.50 5.96
N LEU A 100 -4.22 -6.45 4.76
CA LEU A 100 -3.39 -7.50 4.17
C LEU A 100 -2.03 -6.94 3.77
N ILE A 101 -0.95 -7.62 4.14
CA ILE A 101 0.40 -7.33 3.70
C ILE A 101 0.90 -8.47 2.83
N VAL A 102 1.25 -8.12 1.59
CA VAL A 102 1.79 -9.03 0.57
C VAL A 102 3.10 -8.49 0.02
N ARG A 103 3.84 -9.33 -0.71
CA ARG A 103 5.02 -8.94 -1.47
C ARG A 103 4.81 -9.31 -2.94
N SER A 104 5.61 -10.19 -3.51
CA SER A 104 5.58 -10.56 -4.93
C SER A 104 5.09 -11.99 -5.16
N GLY A 105 5.02 -12.82 -4.12
CA GLY A 105 4.58 -14.21 -4.24
C GLY A 105 3.06 -14.35 -4.22
N THR A 106 2.38 -13.62 -3.34
CA THR A 106 0.92 -13.72 -3.19
C THR A 106 0.20 -12.88 -4.24
N LYS A 107 -0.70 -13.51 -5.01
CA LYS A 107 -1.64 -12.83 -5.91
C LYS A 107 -2.92 -12.48 -5.15
N VAL A 108 -3.31 -11.21 -5.22
CA VAL A 108 -4.55 -10.70 -4.63
C VAL A 108 -5.56 -10.55 -5.77
N SER A 109 -6.28 -11.64 -6.05
CA SER A 109 -7.32 -11.70 -7.08
C SER A 109 -8.63 -11.06 -6.61
N ARG A 110 -9.57 -10.87 -7.55
CA ARG A 110 -10.94 -10.44 -7.26
C ARG A 110 -11.62 -11.27 -6.17
N GLU A 111 -11.41 -12.59 -6.17
CA GLU A 111 -11.99 -13.52 -5.18
C GLU A 111 -11.56 -13.18 -3.75
N VAL A 112 -10.35 -12.65 -3.55
CA VAL A 112 -9.85 -12.24 -2.23
C VAL A 112 -10.66 -11.05 -1.72
N PHE A 113 -10.94 -10.08 -2.58
CA PHE A 113 -11.74 -8.90 -2.24
C PHE A 113 -13.22 -9.28 -2.00
N GLU A 114 -13.78 -10.15 -2.83
CA GLU A 114 -15.14 -10.69 -2.65
C GLU A 114 -15.26 -11.45 -1.32
N SER A 115 -14.30 -12.34 -1.03
CA SER A 115 -14.26 -13.14 0.21
C SER A 115 -14.08 -12.29 1.46
N SER A 116 -13.54 -11.08 1.34
CA SER A 116 -13.38 -10.16 2.46
C SER A 116 -14.71 -9.59 2.97
N GLY A 117 -15.79 -9.67 2.18
CA GLY A 117 -17.11 -9.12 2.54
C GLY A 117 -17.09 -7.61 2.84
N GLY A 118 -16.11 -6.87 2.29
CA GLY A 118 -15.91 -5.44 2.55
C GLY A 118 -15.23 -5.10 3.88
N ARG A 119 -14.76 -6.11 4.63
CA ARG A 119 -13.97 -5.89 5.87
C ARG A 119 -12.56 -5.38 5.56
N LEU A 120 -11.93 -5.92 4.53
CA LEU A 120 -10.58 -5.54 4.11
C LEU A 120 -10.56 -4.07 3.67
N LYS A 121 -9.83 -3.22 4.38
CA LYS A 121 -9.73 -1.78 4.12
C LYS A 121 -8.47 -1.39 3.37
N VAL A 122 -7.39 -2.14 3.55
CA VAL A 122 -6.10 -1.81 2.95
C VAL A 122 -5.28 -3.06 2.58
N VAL A 123 -4.67 -3.02 1.41
CA VAL A 123 -3.64 -3.96 0.97
C VAL A 123 -2.32 -3.21 0.87
N GLY A 124 -1.35 -3.59 1.71
CA GLY A 124 0.02 -3.08 1.69
C GLY A 124 0.94 -4.02 0.93
N ARG A 125 1.51 -3.54 -0.19
CA ARG A 125 2.50 -4.27 -0.98
C ARG A 125 3.91 -3.86 -0.57
N ALA A 126 4.67 -4.79 -0.02
CA ALA A 126 6.06 -4.60 0.42
C ALA A 126 7.05 -4.56 -0.78
N GLY A 127 6.90 -3.56 -1.65
CA GLY A 127 7.77 -3.29 -2.80
C GLY A 127 7.20 -2.21 -3.73
N VAL A 128 7.87 -1.96 -4.86
CA VAL A 128 7.49 -0.92 -5.85
C VAL A 128 6.30 -1.29 -6.76
N GLY A 129 6.41 -2.33 -7.59
CA GLY A 129 5.29 -2.83 -8.42
C GLY A 129 3.99 -3.17 -7.66
N ILE A 130 2.88 -3.26 -8.39
CA ILE A 130 1.55 -3.60 -7.86
C ILE A 130 0.80 -4.55 -8.81
N ASP A 131 1.56 -5.22 -9.68
CA ASP A 131 1.11 -6.14 -10.72
C ASP A 131 0.43 -7.40 -10.16
N ASN A 132 0.69 -7.73 -8.89
CA ASN A 132 0.11 -8.88 -8.21
C ASN A 132 -1.24 -8.58 -7.52
N VAL A 133 -1.79 -7.37 -7.68
CA VAL A 133 -3.04 -6.93 -7.04
C VAL A 133 -4.04 -6.48 -8.10
N ASP A 134 -5.26 -7.00 -8.06
CA ASP A 134 -6.36 -6.50 -8.90
C ASP A 134 -6.85 -5.13 -8.40
N LEU A 135 -6.36 -4.06 -9.03
CA LEU A 135 -6.69 -2.68 -8.66
C LEU A 135 -8.15 -2.30 -8.98
N ALA A 136 -8.75 -2.94 -9.98
CA ALA A 136 -10.14 -2.70 -10.33
C ALA A 136 -11.06 -3.26 -9.24
N ALA A 137 -10.84 -4.53 -8.86
CA ALA A 137 -11.54 -5.14 -7.74
C ALA A 137 -11.30 -4.38 -6.43
N ALA A 138 -10.06 -3.98 -6.13
CA ALA A 138 -9.76 -3.19 -4.95
C ALA A 138 -10.60 -1.89 -4.88
N THR A 139 -10.72 -1.19 -6.02
CA THR A 139 -11.51 0.05 -6.13
C THR A 139 -13.00 -0.21 -5.98
N GLU A 140 -13.54 -1.26 -6.62
CA GLU A 140 -14.95 -1.68 -6.52
C GLU A 140 -15.35 -2.00 -5.08
N HIS A 141 -14.45 -2.63 -4.32
CA HIS A 141 -14.67 -3.01 -2.92
C HIS A 141 -14.27 -1.94 -1.90
N GLY A 142 -13.83 -0.76 -2.34
CA GLY A 142 -13.43 0.34 -1.46
C GLY A 142 -12.17 0.06 -0.62
N CYS A 143 -11.29 -0.81 -1.12
CA CYS A 143 -10.03 -1.17 -0.48
C CYS A 143 -8.86 -0.34 -1.05
N LEU A 144 -8.10 0.31 -0.17
CA LEU A 144 -6.92 1.08 -0.57
C LEU A 144 -5.75 0.14 -0.87
N VAL A 145 -5.02 0.39 -1.95
CA VAL A 145 -3.76 -0.32 -2.24
C VAL A 145 -2.59 0.65 -2.04
N VAL A 146 -1.65 0.27 -1.18
CA VAL A 146 -0.46 1.07 -0.86
C VAL A 146 0.79 0.27 -1.17
N ASN A 147 1.77 0.91 -1.80
CA ASN A 147 3.07 0.31 -2.10
C ASN A 147 4.21 1.06 -1.39
N ALA A 148 5.42 0.53 -1.50
CA ALA A 148 6.63 1.17 -1.00
C ALA A 148 7.45 1.72 -2.18
N PRO A 149 7.14 2.93 -2.70
CA PRO A 149 7.93 3.53 -3.75
C PRO A 149 9.35 3.76 -3.22
N THR A 150 10.32 3.70 -4.14
CA THR A 150 11.76 3.91 -3.89
C THR A 150 12.49 2.91 -2.98
N ALA A 151 11.80 1.93 -2.39
CA ALA A 151 12.38 0.99 -1.41
C ALA A 151 13.60 0.20 -1.94
N ASN A 152 13.72 0.01 -3.25
CA ASN A 152 14.83 -0.73 -3.88
C ASN A 152 15.70 0.13 -4.80
N THR A 153 15.46 1.44 -4.92
CA THR A 153 16.12 2.28 -5.93
C THR A 153 17.65 2.30 -5.74
N VAL A 154 18.11 2.52 -4.51
CA VAL A 154 19.56 2.57 -4.21
C VAL A 154 20.20 1.20 -4.41
N ALA A 155 19.63 0.15 -3.82
CA ALA A 155 20.15 -1.21 -3.95
C ALA A 155 20.19 -1.67 -5.42
N ALA A 156 19.18 -1.32 -6.22
CA ALA A 156 19.16 -1.62 -7.65
C ALA A 156 20.25 -0.85 -8.42
N ALA A 157 20.48 0.42 -8.08
CA ALA A 157 21.54 1.23 -8.69
C ALA A 157 22.94 0.68 -8.35
N GLU A 158 23.18 0.35 -7.08
CA GLU A 158 24.43 -0.29 -6.62
C GLU A 158 24.66 -1.62 -7.34
N HIS A 159 23.62 -2.45 -7.43
CA HIS A 159 23.71 -3.72 -8.14
C HIS A 159 23.98 -3.53 -9.64
N GLY A 160 23.38 -2.52 -10.28
CA GLY A 160 23.65 -2.18 -11.67
C GLY A 160 25.11 -1.81 -11.92
N ILE A 161 25.69 -0.96 -11.08
CA ILE A 161 27.12 -0.58 -11.18
C ILE A 161 28.02 -1.79 -10.92
N ALA A 162 27.68 -2.63 -9.93
CA ALA A 162 28.41 -3.86 -9.66
C ALA A 162 28.40 -4.81 -10.87
N LEU A 163 27.26 -4.97 -11.54
CA LEU A 163 27.16 -5.80 -12.75
C LEU A 163 27.96 -5.21 -13.92
N LEU A 164 27.90 -3.90 -14.14
CA LEU A 164 28.68 -3.23 -15.19
C LEU A 164 30.18 -3.44 -15.01
N THR A 165 30.70 -3.28 -13.79
CA THR A 165 32.11 -3.48 -13.47
C THR A 165 32.51 -4.96 -13.53
N ALA A 166 31.64 -5.87 -13.06
CA ALA A 166 31.86 -7.31 -13.15
C ALA A 166 31.96 -7.81 -14.60
N MET A 167 31.10 -7.30 -15.49
CA MET A 167 31.13 -7.61 -16.91
C MET A 167 32.37 -7.02 -17.59
N ALA A 168 32.69 -5.75 -17.34
CA ALA A 168 33.85 -5.09 -17.97
C ALA A 168 35.19 -5.76 -17.63
N ARG A 169 35.26 -6.48 -16.51
CA ARG A 169 36.48 -7.13 -16.00
C ARG A 169 36.41 -8.66 -16.00
N ASN A 170 35.36 -9.26 -16.59
CA ASN A 170 35.13 -10.70 -16.60
C ASN A 170 35.28 -11.36 -15.21
N ILE A 171 34.79 -10.69 -14.17
CA ILE A 171 35.01 -11.11 -12.77
C ILE A 171 34.38 -12.48 -12.50
N ALA A 172 33.19 -12.75 -13.04
CA ALA A 172 32.51 -14.03 -12.84
C ALA A 172 33.28 -15.21 -13.45
N GLN A 173 33.86 -15.02 -14.64
CA GLN A 173 34.69 -16.02 -15.32
C GLN A 173 36.02 -16.21 -14.58
N ALA A 174 36.61 -15.13 -14.07
CA ALA A 174 37.82 -15.17 -13.26
C ALA A 174 37.62 -15.99 -11.98
N ASP A 175 36.55 -15.69 -11.24
CA ASP A 175 36.17 -16.40 -10.02
C ASP A 175 35.95 -17.90 -10.27
N ALA A 176 35.25 -18.26 -11.35
CA ALA A 176 35.04 -19.66 -11.73
C ALA A 176 36.35 -20.38 -12.10
N SER A 177 37.25 -19.73 -12.83
CA SER A 177 38.55 -20.30 -13.24
C SER A 177 39.44 -20.61 -12.05
N VAL A 178 39.56 -19.66 -11.11
CA VAL A 178 40.39 -19.82 -9.91
C VAL A 178 39.82 -20.93 -9.02
N LYS A 179 38.49 -21.00 -8.84
CA LYS A 179 37.84 -22.09 -8.10
C LYS A 179 38.03 -23.47 -8.75
N ALA A 180 38.24 -23.52 -10.06
CA ALA A 180 38.57 -24.75 -10.78
C ALA A 180 40.05 -25.15 -10.69
N GLY A 181 40.88 -24.37 -9.99
CA GLY A 181 42.32 -24.60 -9.86
C GLY A 181 43.16 -24.10 -11.05
N ASN A 182 42.57 -23.31 -11.95
CA ASN A 182 43.26 -22.75 -13.11
C ASN A 182 43.78 -21.34 -12.82
N SER A 183 44.96 -21.00 -13.34
CA SER A 183 45.45 -19.61 -13.34
C SER A 183 44.62 -18.75 -14.29
N TYR A 184 43.97 -17.70 -13.77
CA TYR A 184 43.22 -16.74 -14.59
C TYR A 184 44.10 -15.56 -15.00
N ILE A 185 44.42 -15.47 -16.29
CA ILE A 185 45.13 -14.31 -16.86
C ILE A 185 44.09 -13.27 -17.28
N ILE A 186 44.13 -12.09 -16.68
CA ILE A 186 43.33 -10.94 -17.12
C ILE A 186 43.91 -10.46 -18.46
N VAL A 187 43.33 -10.91 -19.57
CA VAL A 187 43.70 -10.44 -20.91
C VAL A 187 43.03 -9.08 -21.13
N SER A 188 43.72 -8.01 -20.72
CA SER A 188 43.37 -6.64 -21.14
C SER A 188 43.75 -6.47 -22.60
N THR A 189 42.82 -5.99 -23.44
CA THR A 189 43.01 -5.84 -24.88
C THR A 189 44.20 -4.95 -25.27
N HIS A 190 44.81 -4.19 -24.35
CA HIS A 190 45.95 -3.30 -24.61
C HIS A 190 47.20 -3.52 -23.73
N THR A 191 47.21 -4.44 -22.76
CA THR A 191 48.45 -4.76 -22.03
C THR A 191 48.36 -6.15 -21.41
N PHE A 192 49.25 -7.05 -21.83
CA PHE A 192 49.51 -8.30 -21.14
C PHE A 192 50.21 -8.00 -19.81
N ILE A 193 49.47 -7.88 -18.72
CA ILE A 193 50.03 -7.94 -17.38
C ILE A 193 49.71 -9.34 -16.82
N CYS A 194 50.68 -10.24 -16.92
CA CYS A 194 50.65 -11.52 -16.21
C CYS A 194 50.83 -11.26 -14.72
N TYR A 195 49.74 -11.30 -13.94
CA TYR A 195 49.85 -11.60 -12.52
C TYR A 195 49.69 -13.12 -12.36
N VAL A 196 50.79 -13.79 -12.05
CA VAL A 196 50.78 -15.15 -11.49
C VAL A 196 50.50 -14.98 -10.00
N PHE A 197 49.33 -15.45 -9.54
CA PHE A 197 49.11 -15.76 -8.13
C PHE A 197 49.39 -17.24 -7.91
#